data_AF-A0A7W1PNU1-F1
#
_entry.id   AF-A0A7W1PNU1-F1
#
_cell.length_a   1.000
_cell.length_b   1.000
_cell.length_c   1.000
_cell.angle_alpha   90.00
_cell.angle_beta   90.00
_cell.angle_gamma   90.00
#
_symmetry.space_group_name_H-M   'P 1'
#
loop_
_entity.id
_entity.type
_entity.pdbx_description
1 polymer ?
#
loop_
_entity_poly.entity_id
_entity_poly.type
_entity_poly.pdbx_seq_one_letter_code
_entity_poly.pdbx_strand_id
1 'polypeptide(L)'
;MANRNIVVAGLLALAAVPAEGQVLIRVGDPARATYSELHEGLRRGTPAADSACAVLRERRPAVLWRRMRVALAGEAVWNDAPLALTRLAELRDGAYADSAAKLSRAIEAGEVKAPPGQDPADLLAPLRAVALERARAARGDAALLRELLALIPTRQYGLGEAWVLGRLGRPASDSIRARFLAVDDPELKVRYLTLLSFSADTSAVPLLRRVYSAPDSFGVPPRYASRASDALLWIGTRSSLAALLEAREQARARGVYAAPELGRGGYDFLANDSSAVISRTGKWLTEWIEELEPGG
;
A
#
# COMPACT_ATOMS: atom_id res chain seq x y z
N MET A 1 8.86 -49.64 10.66
CA MET A 1 8.26 -49.09 9.42
C MET A 1 7.40 -47.91 9.80
N ALA A 2 7.55 -46.80 9.08
CA ALA A 2 7.22 -45.46 9.52
C ALA A 2 5.71 -45.15 9.64
N ASN A 3 5.36 -44.46 10.72
CA ASN A 3 4.12 -43.70 10.91
C ASN A 3 4.00 -42.60 9.86
N ARG A 4 2.84 -42.51 9.20
CA ARG A 4 2.46 -41.36 8.37
C ARG A 4 1.29 -40.63 9.04
N ASN A 5 1.66 -39.63 9.84
CA ASN A 5 0.75 -38.62 10.36
C ASN A 5 0.20 -37.80 9.19
N ILE A 6 -1.11 -37.93 8.96
CA ILE A 6 -1.92 -36.93 8.27
C ILE A 6 -2.09 -35.78 9.25
N VAL A 7 -1.31 -34.72 9.08
CA VAL A 7 -1.58 -33.42 9.70
C VAL A 7 -1.75 -32.41 8.58
N VAL A 8 -3.02 -32.27 8.19
CA VAL A 8 -3.69 -31.02 7.80
C VAL A 8 -2.85 -30.09 6.91
N ALA A 9 -2.96 -30.32 5.59
CA ALA A 9 -2.69 -29.34 4.54
C ALA A 9 -3.73 -28.20 4.58
N GLY A 10 -3.73 -27.44 5.68
CA GLY A 10 -4.68 -26.37 6.00
C GLY A 10 -4.03 -24.99 6.06
N LEU A 11 -3.03 -24.72 5.20
CA LEU A 11 -2.61 -23.34 4.90
C LEU A 11 -3.38 -22.88 3.66
N LEU A 12 -4.68 -22.70 3.88
CA LEU A 12 -5.62 -21.98 3.03
C LEU A 12 -4.96 -20.68 2.55
N ALA A 13 -4.79 -20.59 1.22
CA ALA A 13 -5.06 -19.40 0.42
C ALA A 13 -5.08 -18.10 1.24
N LEU A 14 -3.89 -17.66 1.65
CA LEU A 14 -3.62 -16.23 1.75
C LEU A 14 -3.75 -15.75 0.31
N ALA A 15 -4.97 -15.41 -0.11
CA ALA A 15 -5.21 -14.63 -1.30
C ALA A 15 -4.41 -13.35 -1.07
N ALA A 16 -3.16 -13.39 -1.54
CA ALA A 16 -2.33 -12.24 -1.71
C ALA A 16 -3.23 -11.27 -2.47
N VAL A 17 -3.55 -10.16 -1.84
CA VAL A 17 -3.93 -8.98 -2.59
C VAL A 17 -2.88 -8.90 -3.72
N PRO A 18 -3.28 -8.97 -5.01
CA PRO A 18 -2.31 -9.01 -6.09
C PRO A 18 -1.37 -7.84 -5.89
N ALA A 19 -0.06 -8.12 -5.86
CA ALA A 19 0.94 -7.08 -5.63
C ALA A 19 0.71 -5.89 -6.58
N GLU A 20 0.22 -6.15 -7.79
CA GLU A 20 -0.15 -5.18 -8.84
C GLU A 20 -1.27 -4.20 -8.45
N GLY A 21 -2.26 -4.61 -7.63
CA GLY A 21 -3.33 -3.71 -7.19
C GLY A 21 -2.88 -2.73 -6.10
N GLN A 22 -1.93 -3.15 -5.24
CA GLN A 22 -1.46 -2.41 -4.06
C GLN A 22 -0.79 -1.08 -4.41
N VAL A 23 -0.59 -0.87 -5.69
CA VAL A 23 0.39 -0.02 -6.32
C VAL A 23 -0.34 1.10 -6.99
N LEU A 24 -1.33 0.73 -7.79
CA LEU A 24 -2.16 1.63 -8.57
C LEU A 24 -2.90 2.61 -7.66
N ILE A 25 -3.14 2.23 -6.40
CA ILE A 25 -3.67 3.10 -5.35
C ILE A 25 -2.57 3.84 -4.57
N ARG A 26 -1.38 3.27 -4.39
CA ARG A 26 -0.23 3.94 -3.74
C ARG A 26 0.40 5.03 -4.61
N VAL A 27 0.29 4.95 -5.93
CA VAL A 27 0.82 5.96 -6.88
C VAL A 27 -0.04 7.24 -6.91
N GLY A 28 -1.17 7.27 -6.19
CA GLY A 28 -1.95 8.50 -5.96
C GLY A 28 -1.25 9.58 -5.12
N ASP A 29 -0.09 9.29 -4.54
CA ASP A 29 0.77 10.26 -3.86
C ASP A 29 2.19 10.24 -4.49
N PRO A 30 2.52 11.18 -5.39
CA PRO A 30 3.80 11.18 -6.11
C PRO A 30 5.01 11.38 -5.20
N ALA A 31 4.82 11.88 -3.97
CA ALA A 31 5.92 12.02 -3.02
C ALA A 31 6.30 10.67 -2.37
N ARG A 32 5.48 9.61 -2.55
CA ARG A 32 5.50 8.43 -1.66
C ARG A 32 5.48 7.04 -2.31
N ALA A 33 5.37 6.90 -3.63
CA ALA A 33 5.34 5.58 -4.32
C ALA A 33 6.67 4.79 -4.27
N THR A 34 6.61 3.44 -4.26
CA THR A 34 7.76 2.48 -4.29
C THR A 34 7.78 1.65 -5.60
N TYR A 35 8.91 1.02 -5.92
CA TYR A 35 9.41 0.77 -7.30
C TYR A 35 8.99 -0.46 -8.11
N SER A 36 8.47 -1.56 -7.55
CA SER A 36 8.26 -2.76 -8.39
C SER A 36 7.32 -2.52 -9.57
N GLU A 37 6.50 -1.47 -9.52
CA GLU A 37 5.60 -1.08 -10.60
C GLU A 37 5.90 0.29 -11.22
N LEU A 38 7.03 0.89 -10.83
CA LEU A 38 7.57 2.13 -11.38
C LEU A 38 8.61 1.89 -12.48
N HIS A 39 8.88 0.64 -12.83
CA HIS A 39 9.93 0.34 -13.81
C HIS A 39 9.56 0.95 -15.18
N GLU A 40 10.44 1.85 -15.63
CA GLU A 40 10.34 2.87 -16.70
C GLU A 40 9.32 4.01 -16.50
N GLY A 41 8.16 3.72 -15.91
CA GLY A 41 7.01 4.61 -15.90
C GLY A 41 7.15 5.91 -15.09
N LEU A 42 7.98 5.97 -14.04
CA LEU A 42 8.06 7.13 -13.14
C LEU A 42 9.48 7.64 -12.89
N ARG A 43 10.46 7.20 -13.69
CA ARG A 43 11.82 7.74 -13.64
C ARG A 43 11.80 9.20 -14.09
N ARG A 44 12.37 10.11 -13.28
CA ARG A 44 12.40 11.55 -13.59
C ARG A 44 12.95 11.77 -15.01
N GLY A 45 12.18 12.49 -15.84
CA GLY A 45 12.52 12.75 -17.24
C GLY A 45 12.03 11.71 -18.25
N THR A 46 11.19 10.75 -17.85
CA THR A 46 10.47 9.88 -18.80
C THR A 46 9.06 10.42 -19.10
N PRO A 47 8.52 10.18 -20.31
CA PRO A 47 7.17 10.63 -20.67
C PRO A 47 6.06 10.12 -19.73
N ALA A 48 6.22 8.92 -19.20
CA ALA A 48 5.29 8.35 -18.23
C ALA A 48 5.37 9.06 -16.86
N ALA A 49 6.56 9.53 -16.46
CA ALA A 49 6.75 10.29 -15.23
C ALA A 49 6.07 11.66 -15.31
N ASP A 50 6.19 12.29 -16.47
CA ASP A 50 5.52 13.56 -16.76
C ASP A 50 4.00 13.39 -16.78
N SER A 51 3.48 12.29 -17.35
CA SER A 51 2.03 12.00 -17.36
C SER A 51 1.49 11.85 -15.94
N ALA A 52 2.11 11.01 -15.11
CA ALA A 52 1.69 10.81 -13.72
C ALA A 52 1.78 12.12 -12.92
N CYS A 53 2.88 12.87 -13.06
CA CYS A 53 3.00 14.18 -12.41
C CYS A 53 1.89 15.14 -12.84
N ALA A 54 1.50 15.13 -14.12
CA ALA A 54 0.39 15.93 -14.62
C ALA A 54 -0.95 15.50 -14.03
N VAL A 55 -1.21 14.19 -13.93
CA VAL A 55 -2.43 13.66 -13.28
C VAL A 55 -2.49 14.07 -11.81
N LEU A 56 -1.39 13.90 -11.07
CA LEU A 56 -1.36 14.11 -9.63
C LEU A 56 -1.43 15.60 -9.24
N ARG A 57 -0.98 16.49 -10.14
CA ARG A 57 -1.13 17.95 -9.98
C ARG A 57 -2.47 18.49 -10.43
N GLU A 58 -3.25 17.72 -11.20
CA GLU A 58 -4.55 18.16 -11.68
C GLU A 58 -5.54 18.34 -10.50
N ARG A 59 -6.34 19.40 -10.60
CA ARG A 59 -7.31 19.82 -9.58
C ARG A 59 -8.74 19.85 -10.09
N ARG A 60 -8.96 19.66 -11.40
CA ARG A 60 -10.27 19.68 -12.03
C ARG A 60 -10.80 18.25 -12.18
N PRO A 61 -11.84 17.86 -11.42
CA PRO A 61 -12.44 16.53 -11.46
C PRO A 61 -12.84 16.08 -12.88
N ALA A 62 -13.38 17.00 -13.69
CA ALA A 62 -13.75 16.73 -15.07
C ALA A 62 -12.59 16.32 -15.97
N VAL A 63 -11.40 16.89 -15.76
CA VAL A 63 -10.20 16.54 -16.53
C VAL A 63 -9.69 15.16 -16.14
N LEU A 64 -9.68 14.84 -14.85
CA LEU A 64 -9.30 13.52 -14.33
C LEU A 64 -10.24 12.43 -14.86
N TRP A 65 -11.56 12.66 -14.77
CA TRP A 65 -12.54 11.72 -15.30
C TRP A 65 -12.41 11.52 -16.81
N ARG A 66 -12.15 12.59 -17.56
CA ARG A 66 -11.88 12.48 -19.00
C ARG A 66 -10.63 11.65 -19.28
N ARG A 67 -9.52 11.88 -18.56
CA ARG A 67 -8.29 11.09 -18.70
C ARG A 67 -8.53 9.60 -18.47
N MET A 68 -9.25 9.25 -17.40
CA MET A 68 -9.63 7.87 -17.14
C MET A 68 -10.43 7.26 -18.30
N ARG A 69 -11.43 7.98 -18.84
CA ARG A 69 -12.22 7.46 -19.98
C ARG A 69 -11.39 7.26 -21.25
N VAL A 70 -10.45 8.16 -21.53
CA VAL A 70 -9.55 8.06 -22.70
C VAL A 70 -8.61 6.86 -22.55
N ALA A 71 -8.05 6.63 -21.36
CA ALA A 71 -7.25 5.44 -21.08
C ALA A 71 -8.08 4.14 -21.18
N LEU A 72 -9.32 4.15 -20.68
CA LEU A 72 -10.24 3.02 -20.80
C LEU A 72 -10.62 2.70 -22.26
N ALA A 73 -10.68 3.73 -23.11
CA ALA A 73 -10.91 3.59 -24.55
C ALA A 73 -9.66 3.11 -25.33
N GLY A 74 -8.49 3.01 -24.69
CA GLY A 74 -7.23 2.65 -25.35
C GLY A 74 -6.56 3.79 -26.10
N GLU A 75 -7.01 5.03 -25.87
CA GLU A 75 -6.47 6.24 -26.49
C GLU A 75 -5.36 6.91 -25.65
N ALA A 76 -5.08 6.38 -24.46
CA ALA A 76 -4.00 6.81 -23.58
C ALA A 76 -3.39 5.63 -22.82
N VAL A 77 -2.29 5.87 -22.12
CA VAL A 77 -1.61 4.86 -21.28
C VAL A 77 -2.56 4.38 -20.18
N TRP A 78 -2.69 3.06 -20.01
CA TRP A 78 -3.61 2.46 -19.04
C TRP A 78 -3.44 3.03 -17.62
N ASN A 79 -2.20 3.21 -17.17
CA ASN A 79 -1.86 3.73 -15.84
C ASN A 79 -2.47 5.10 -15.52
N ASP A 80 -2.80 5.93 -16.52
CA ASP A 80 -3.49 7.21 -16.28
C ASP A 80 -4.87 7.01 -15.64
N ALA A 81 -5.56 5.89 -15.93
CA ALA A 81 -6.90 5.62 -15.38
C ALA A 81 -6.92 5.43 -13.84
N PRO A 82 -6.19 4.45 -13.26
CA PRO A 82 -6.17 4.28 -11.80
C PRO A 82 -5.55 5.48 -11.08
N LEU A 83 -4.57 6.17 -11.67
CA LEU A 83 -4.01 7.41 -11.11
C LEU A 83 -5.04 8.52 -11.05
N ALA A 84 -5.77 8.74 -12.14
CA ALA A 84 -6.78 9.78 -12.20
C ALA A 84 -7.93 9.52 -11.23
N LEU A 85 -8.34 8.26 -11.06
CA LEU A 85 -9.36 7.87 -10.08
C LEU A 85 -8.89 8.04 -8.63
N THR A 86 -7.64 7.66 -8.32
CA THR A 86 -7.09 7.88 -6.98
C THR A 86 -6.99 9.37 -6.67
N ARG A 87 -6.52 10.18 -7.63
CA ARG A 87 -6.49 11.64 -7.48
C ARG A 87 -7.90 12.23 -7.34
N LEU A 88 -8.87 11.73 -8.08
CA LEU A 88 -10.26 12.13 -7.98
C LEU A 88 -10.85 11.83 -6.60
N ALA A 89 -10.48 10.69 -5.98
CA ALA A 89 -10.88 10.36 -4.62
C ALA A 89 -10.39 11.42 -3.62
N GLU A 90 -9.18 11.94 -3.79
CA GLU A 90 -8.65 13.02 -2.95
C GLU A 90 -9.41 14.34 -3.10
N LEU A 91 -9.94 14.63 -4.29
CA LEU A 91 -10.70 15.87 -4.55
C LEU A 91 -12.13 15.83 -3.98
N ARG A 92 -12.67 14.64 -3.66
CA ARG A 92 -13.97 14.44 -3.01
C ARG A 92 -15.16 15.05 -3.76
N ASP A 93 -15.10 15.11 -5.08
CA ASP A 93 -16.19 15.67 -5.89
C ASP A 93 -17.41 14.73 -5.93
N GLY A 94 -18.57 15.24 -5.51
CA GLY A 94 -19.81 14.47 -5.42
C GLY A 94 -20.32 13.93 -6.76
N ALA A 95 -20.23 14.70 -7.84
CA ALA A 95 -20.76 14.31 -9.16
C ALA A 95 -20.00 13.11 -9.75
N TYR A 96 -18.70 13.03 -9.47
CA TYR A 96 -17.86 11.94 -9.95
C TYR A 96 -17.93 10.68 -9.08
N ALA A 97 -18.39 10.78 -7.84
CA ALA A 97 -18.65 9.60 -7.02
C ALA A 97 -19.86 8.78 -7.51
N ASP A 98 -20.93 9.43 -8.00
CA ASP A 98 -22.05 8.70 -8.63
C ASP A 98 -21.61 8.03 -9.93
N SER A 99 -20.80 8.73 -10.72
CA SER A 99 -20.20 8.21 -11.94
C SER A 99 -19.27 7.02 -11.65
N ALA A 100 -18.45 7.11 -10.60
CA ALA A 100 -17.58 6.03 -10.14
C ALA A 100 -18.39 4.80 -9.70
N ALA A 101 -19.47 4.99 -8.95
CA ALA A 101 -20.35 3.90 -8.55
C ALA A 101 -21.03 3.21 -9.75
N LYS A 102 -21.45 3.98 -10.77
CA LYS A 102 -21.99 3.43 -12.02
C LYS A 102 -20.94 2.61 -12.76
N LEU A 103 -19.72 3.13 -12.89
CA LEU A 103 -18.62 2.44 -13.57
C LEU A 103 -18.24 1.14 -12.83
N SER A 104 -18.15 1.17 -11.50
CA SER A 104 -17.87 -0.03 -10.69
C SER A 104 -18.87 -1.15 -10.98
N ARG A 105 -20.18 -0.84 -10.97
CA ARG A 105 -21.23 -1.82 -11.28
C ARG A 105 -21.12 -2.37 -12.70
N ALA A 106 -20.80 -1.51 -13.67
CA ALA A 106 -20.63 -1.95 -15.06
C ALA A 106 -19.41 -2.88 -15.23
N ILE A 107 -18.31 -2.62 -14.51
CA ILE A 107 -17.13 -3.51 -14.49
C ILE A 107 -17.52 -4.87 -13.89
N GLU A 108 -18.17 -4.87 -12.72
CA GLU A 108 -18.61 -6.10 -12.04
C GLU A 108 -19.61 -6.91 -12.89
N ALA A 109 -20.43 -6.23 -13.70
CA ALA A 109 -21.36 -6.86 -14.64
C ALA A 109 -20.71 -7.35 -15.95
N GLY A 110 -19.40 -7.11 -16.15
CA GLY A 110 -18.71 -7.48 -17.40
C GLY A 110 -19.09 -6.61 -18.61
N GLU A 111 -19.68 -5.44 -18.38
CA GLU A 111 -20.15 -4.53 -19.43
C GLU A 111 -19.06 -3.59 -19.96
N VAL A 112 -17.92 -3.53 -19.26
CA VAL A 112 -16.79 -2.64 -19.59
C VAL A 112 -15.72 -3.40 -20.35
N LYS A 113 -15.35 -2.90 -21.52
CA LYS A 113 -14.21 -3.40 -22.29
C LYS A 113 -12.98 -2.53 -22.00
N ALA A 114 -11.84 -3.17 -21.76
CA ALA A 114 -10.54 -2.52 -21.67
C ALA A 114 -9.69 -2.78 -22.92
N PRO A 115 -8.60 -2.03 -23.13
CA PRO A 115 -7.63 -2.31 -24.19
C PRO A 115 -7.03 -3.73 -24.06
N PRO A 116 -6.50 -4.30 -25.16
CA PRO A 116 -5.87 -5.62 -25.12
C PRO A 116 -4.80 -5.74 -24.03
N GLY A 117 -4.88 -6.81 -23.22
CA GLY A 117 -3.93 -7.07 -22.14
C GLY A 117 -4.18 -6.30 -20.85
N GLN A 118 -5.29 -5.56 -20.72
CA GLN A 118 -5.69 -4.84 -19.51
C GLN A 118 -6.97 -5.44 -18.91
N ASP A 119 -7.10 -5.39 -17.58
CA ASP A 119 -8.27 -5.85 -16.86
C ASP A 119 -9.05 -4.66 -16.28
N PRO A 120 -10.32 -4.42 -16.69
CA PRO A 120 -11.16 -3.40 -16.07
C PRO A 120 -11.25 -3.51 -14.54
N ALA A 121 -11.09 -4.71 -13.98
CA ALA A 121 -11.10 -4.96 -12.53
C ALA A 121 -10.01 -4.18 -11.78
N ASP A 122 -8.91 -3.79 -12.44
CA ASP A 122 -7.86 -2.95 -11.87
C ASP A 122 -8.39 -1.60 -11.38
N LEU A 123 -9.50 -1.13 -11.94
CA LEU A 123 -10.12 0.15 -11.58
C LEU A 123 -11.04 0.04 -10.35
N LEU A 124 -11.44 -1.16 -9.92
CA LEU A 124 -12.41 -1.33 -8.83
C LEU A 124 -11.91 -0.75 -7.51
N ALA A 125 -10.63 -0.96 -7.22
CA ALA A 125 -10.04 -0.48 -5.97
C ALA A 125 -9.95 1.07 -5.89
N PRO A 126 -9.45 1.80 -6.91
CA PRO A 126 -9.50 3.25 -6.89
C PRO A 126 -10.93 3.83 -7.03
N LEU A 127 -11.86 3.16 -7.72
CA LEU A 127 -13.29 3.53 -7.72
C LEU A 127 -13.89 3.42 -6.31
N ARG A 128 -13.52 2.36 -5.57
CA ARG A 128 -13.92 2.18 -4.17
C ARG A 128 -13.36 3.29 -3.28
N ALA A 129 -12.13 3.74 -3.50
CA ALA A 129 -11.56 4.89 -2.79
C ALA A 129 -12.38 6.17 -3.01
N VAL A 130 -12.83 6.45 -4.24
CA VAL A 130 -13.73 7.60 -4.53
C VAL A 130 -15.02 7.50 -3.71
N ALA A 131 -15.66 6.32 -3.68
CA ALA A 131 -16.88 6.12 -2.91
C ALA A 131 -16.67 6.31 -1.40
N LEU A 132 -15.56 5.79 -0.86
CA LEU A 132 -15.21 5.90 0.56
C LEU A 132 -14.86 7.34 0.97
N GLU A 133 -14.14 8.09 0.14
CA GLU A 133 -13.83 9.51 0.42
C GLU A 133 -15.07 10.40 0.32
N ARG A 134 -16.05 10.07 -0.52
CA ARG A 134 -17.39 10.70 -0.44
C ARG A 134 -18.09 10.36 0.87
N ALA A 135 -18.09 9.08 1.26
CA ALA A 135 -18.71 8.65 2.51
C ALA A 135 -18.05 9.31 3.73
N ARG A 136 -16.73 9.53 3.67
CA ARG A 136 -15.94 10.30 4.63
C ARG A 136 -16.41 11.76 4.70
N ALA A 137 -16.57 12.42 3.55
CA ALA A 137 -17.05 13.80 3.49
C ALA A 137 -18.48 13.95 4.05
N ALA A 138 -19.35 12.96 3.83
CA ALA A 138 -20.74 13.01 4.28
C ALA A 138 -20.95 12.62 5.76
N ARG A 139 -20.19 11.64 6.28
CA ARG A 139 -20.43 11.03 7.61
C ARG A 139 -19.32 11.28 8.63
N GLY A 140 -18.20 11.84 8.18
CA GLY A 140 -17.03 12.13 9.00
C GLY A 140 -16.11 10.92 9.24
N ASP A 141 -14.88 11.23 9.65
CA ASP A 141 -13.78 10.26 9.81
C ASP A 141 -14.09 9.19 10.84
N ALA A 142 -14.72 9.54 11.97
CA ALA A 142 -15.01 8.59 13.05
C ALA A 142 -16.01 7.50 12.65
N ALA A 143 -17.04 7.85 11.87
CA ALA A 143 -18.02 6.89 11.39
C ALA A 143 -17.38 5.91 10.39
N LEU A 144 -16.62 6.44 9.43
CA LEU A 144 -15.93 5.63 8.45
C LEU A 144 -14.88 4.73 9.08
N LEU A 145 -14.10 5.23 10.05
CA LEU A 145 -13.10 4.45 10.76
C LEU A 145 -13.73 3.23 11.44
N ARG A 146 -14.86 3.39 12.14
CA ARG A 146 -15.55 2.27 12.80
C ARG A 146 -15.96 1.19 11.81
N GLU A 147 -16.50 1.59 10.65
CA GLU A 147 -16.91 0.65 9.61
C GLU A 147 -15.71 -0.10 9.03
N LEU A 148 -14.65 0.61 8.66
CA LEU A 148 -13.44 -0.02 8.11
C LEU A 148 -12.80 -0.98 9.12
N LEU A 149 -12.75 -0.61 10.40
CA LEU A 149 -12.20 -1.48 11.44
C LEU A 149 -13.02 -2.77 11.61
N ALA A 150 -14.33 -2.74 11.39
CA ALA A 150 -15.20 -3.92 11.49
C ALA A 150 -14.98 -4.93 10.35
N LEU A 151 -14.45 -4.49 9.20
CA LEU A 151 -14.19 -5.35 8.04
C LEU A 151 -12.87 -6.13 8.15
N ILE A 152 -11.92 -5.68 8.99
CA ILE A 152 -10.57 -6.26 9.07
C ILE A 152 -10.61 -7.74 9.52
N PRO A 153 -11.37 -8.12 10.57
CA PRO A 153 -11.43 -9.51 11.00
C PRO A 153 -12.06 -10.44 9.95
N THR A 154 -13.01 -9.93 9.15
CA THR A 154 -13.77 -10.73 8.17
C THR A 154 -13.10 -10.83 6.81
N ARG A 155 -11.96 -10.13 6.59
CA ARG A 155 -11.29 -9.99 5.28
C ARG A 155 -12.17 -9.35 4.19
N GLN A 156 -13.26 -8.69 4.57
CA GLN A 156 -14.16 -8.01 3.61
C GLN A 156 -13.67 -6.58 3.32
N TYR A 157 -12.37 -6.41 3.15
CA TYR A 157 -11.73 -5.14 2.79
C TYR A 157 -10.74 -5.36 1.67
N GLY A 158 -10.61 -4.38 0.78
CA GLY A 158 -9.64 -4.37 -0.29
C GLY A 158 -8.65 -3.21 -0.14
N LEU A 159 -8.01 -2.90 -1.25
CA LEU A 159 -7.00 -1.86 -1.32
C LEU A 159 -7.59 -0.44 -1.22
N GLY A 160 -8.82 -0.24 -1.72
CA GLY A 160 -9.53 1.03 -1.56
C GLY A 160 -9.76 1.35 -0.09
N GLU A 161 -10.21 0.38 0.71
CA GLU A 161 -10.34 0.49 2.16
C GLU A 161 -9.00 0.77 2.84
N ALA A 162 -7.97 0.00 2.51
CA ALA A 162 -6.64 0.15 3.11
C ALA A 162 -6.04 1.54 2.88
N TRP A 163 -6.19 2.07 1.67
CA TRP A 163 -5.71 3.41 1.32
C TRP A 163 -6.47 4.51 2.04
N VAL A 164 -7.81 4.46 2.07
CA VAL A 164 -8.59 5.46 2.81
C VAL A 164 -8.29 5.39 4.31
N LEU A 165 -8.17 4.19 4.86
CA LEU A 165 -7.82 3.97 6.27
C LEU A 165 -6.48 4.64 6.63
N GLY A 166 -5.46 4.51 5.77
CA GLY A 166 -4.16 5.17 5.94
C GLY A 166 -4.23 6.70 5.98
N ARG A 167 -5.27 7.28 5.37
CA ARG A 167 -5.52 8.74 5.26
C ARG A 167 -6.49 9.30 6.30
N LEU A 168 -7.04 8.45 7.16
CA LEU A 168 -7.83 8.88 8.33
C LEU A 168 -6.94 9.41 9.48
N GLY A 169 -5.61 9.41 9.28
CA GLY A 169 -4.65 10.05 10.17
C GLY A 169 -4.40 9.29 11.48
N ARG A 170 -3.95 10.03 12.50
CA ARG A 170 -3.53 9.46 13.79
C ARG A 170 -4.59 8.60 14.49
N PRO A 171 -5.89 8.95 14.54
CA PRO A 171 -6.89 8.09 15.18
C PRO A 171 -6.99 6.69 14.56
N ALA A 172 -6.80 6.59 13.24
CA ALA A 172 -6.81 5.31 12.54
C ALA A 172 -5.54 4.51 12.83
N SER A 173 -4.37 5.15 12.74
CA SER A 173 -3.08 4.58 13.12
C SER A 173 -3.11 4.03 14.56
N ASP A 174 -3.52 4.83 15.53
CA ASP A 174 -3.63 4.42 16.94
C ASP A 174 -4.59 3.24 17.12
N SER A 175 -5.73 3.25 16.42
CA SER A 175 -6.72 2.16 16.44
C SER A 175 -6.18 0.84 15.89
N ILE A 176 -5.38 0.89 14.82
CA ILE A 176 -4.75 -0.28 14.21
C ILE A 176 -3.61 -0.79 15.11
N ARG A 177 -2.77 0.11 15.64
CA ARG A 177 -1.67 -0.23 16.56
C ARG A 177 -2.20 -0.91 17.81
N ALA A 178 -3.25 -0.37 18.43
CA ALA A 178 -3.86 -0.96 19.62
C ALA A 178 -4.36 -2.39 19.34
N ARG A 179 -5.03 -2.61 18.20
CA ARG A 179 -5.52 -3.95 17.80
C ARG A 179 -4.39 -4.91 17.45
N PHE A 180 -3.34 -4.44 16.76
CA PHE A 180 -2.14 -5.22 16.47
C PHE A 180 -1.47 -5.73 17.76
N LEU A 181 -1.38 -4.87 18.78
CA LEU A 181 -0.78 -5.22 20.06
C LEU A 181 -1.67 -6.16 20.90
N ALA A 182 -2.99 -6.02 20.79
CA ALA A 182 -3.95 -6.75 21.63
C ALA A 182 -4.37 -8.12 21.06
N VAL A 183 -4.24 -8.35 19.75
CA VAL A 183 -4.67 -9.61 19.14
C VAL A 183 -3.60 -10.68 19.28
N ASP A 184 -3.98 -11.93 19.56
CA ASP A 184 -3.03 -13.06 19.61
C ASP A 184 -2.96 -13.84 18.29
N ASP A 185 -4.01 -13.76 17.47
CA ASP A 185 -4.08 -14.40 16.15
C ASP A 185 -2.98 -13.86 15.23
N PRO A 186 -1.99 -14.70 14.84
CA PRO A 186 -0.90 -14.30 13.96
C PRO A 186 -1.38 -13.75 12.62
N GLU A 187 -2.50 -14.25 12.12
CA GLU A 187 -3.05 -13.80 10.85
C GLU A 187 -3.60 -12.38 10.97
N LEU A 188 -4.36 -12.09 12.02
CA LEU A 188 -4.83 -10.74 12.31
C LEU A 188 -3.67 -9.79 12.57
N LYS A 189 -2.58 -10.24 13.23
CA LYS A 189 -1.36 -9.43 13.36
C LYS A 189 -0.78 -9.01 12.02
N VAL A 190 -0.65 -9.97 11.09
CA VAL A 190 -0.13 -9.68 9.75
C VAL A 190 -1.07 -8.72 9.00
N ARG A 191 -2.40 -8.86 9.15
CA ARG A 191 -3.38 -7.95 8.54
C ARG A 191 -3.23 -6.53 9.08
N TYR A 192 -3.22 -6.33 10.40
CA TYR A 192 -3.04 -5.00 10.99
C TYR A 192 -1.68 -4.39 10.64
N LEU A 193 -0.61 -5.18 10.64
CA LEU A 193 0.72 -4.71 10.21
C LEU A 193 0.73 -4.30 8.73
N THR A 194 0.04 -5.05 7.87
CA THR A 194 -0.13 -4.68 6.46
C THR A 194 -0.88 -3.36 6.32
N LEU A 195 -1.94 -3.13 7.11
CA LEU A 195 -2.69 -1.88 7.08
C LEU A 195 -1.87 -0.68 7.58
N LEU A 196 -0.98 -0.88 8.56
CA LEU A 196 -0.04 0.17 8.99
C LEU A 196 0.89 0.62 7.87
N SER A 197 1.18 -0.24 6.88
CA SER A 197 1.99 0.14 5.71
C SER A 197 1.30 1.12 4.74
N PHE A 198 0.03 1.48 4.99
CA PHE A 198 -0.67 2.55 4.28
C PHE A 198 -0.72 3.86 5.08
N SER A 199 -0.35 3.84 6.37
CA SER A 199 -0.37 5.02 7.22
C SER A 199 0.91 5.83 7.08
N ALA A 200 0.77 7.15 6.98
CA ALA A 200 1.90 8.08 7.02
C ALA A 200 2.11 8.71 8.41
N ASP A 201 1.48 8.17 9.46
CA ASP A 201 1.60 8.69 10.82
C ASP A 201 2.97 8.33 11.43
N THR A 202 3.78 9.35 11.67
CA THR A 202 5.13 9.21 12.24
C THR A 202 5.11 8.65 13.67
N SER A 203 3.97 8.73 14.38
CA SER A 203 3.84 8.16 15.73
C SER A 203 3.97 6.63 15.77
N ALA A 204 3.81 5.97 14.62
CA ALA A 204 3.96 4.52 14.49
C ALA A 204 5.43 4.06 14.38
N VAL A 205 6.36 4.96 14.04
CA VAL A 205 7.79 4.63 13.79
C VAL A 205 8.43 3.79 14.91
N PRO A 206 8.29 4.14 16.21
CA PRO A 206 8.91 3.35 17.28
C PRO A 206 8.41 1.90 17.35
N LEU A 207 7.11 1.68 17.07
CA LEU A 207 6.54 0.34 17.04
C LEU A 207 7.03 -0.43 15.81
N LEU A 208 6.97 0.17 14.63
CA LEU A 208 7.38 -0.47 13.38
C LEU A 208 8.85 -0.89 13.42
N ARG A 209 9.73 -0.02 13.96
CA ARG A 209 11.14 -0.33 14.23
C ARG A 209 11.30 -1.60 15.06
N ARG A 210 10.59 -1.69 16.18
CA ARG A 210 10.64 -2.84 17.09
C ARG A 210 10.13 -4.12 16.43
N VAL A 211 8.99 -4.04 15.72
CA VAL A 211 8.42 -5.18 15.00
C VAL A 211 9.38 -5.68 13.93
N TYR A 212 10.04 -4.79 13.18
CA TYR A 212 11.03 -5.21 12.19
C TYR A 212 12.29 -5.82 12.81
N SER A 213 12.75 -5.30 13.95
CA SER A 213 13.96 -5.81 14.62
C SER A 213 13.76 -7.16 15.33
N ALA A 214 12.53 -7.47 15.76
CA ALA A 214 12.20 -8.65 16.57
C ALA A 214 10.72 -9.04 16.36
N PRO A 215 10.33 -9.52 15.17
CA PRO A 215 8.93 -9.79 14.82
C PRO A 215 8.33 -10.92 15.65
N ASP A 216 9.14 -11.87 16.08
CA ASP A 216 8.82 -12.97 16.99
C ASP A 216 8.28 -12.47 18.35
N SER A 217 8.87 -11.41 18.90
CA SER A 217 8.42 -10.76 20.14
C SER A 217 7.02 -10.16 20.04
N PHE A 218 6.52 -10.01 18.81
CA PHE A 218 5.16 -9.58 18.53
C PHE A 218 4.31 -10.71 17.96
N GLY A 219 4.75 -11.97 17.91
CA GLY A 219 3.98 -13.06 17.30
C GLY A 219 3.80 -12.91 15.79
N VAL A 220 4.67 -12.13 15.12
CA VAL A 220 4.68 -11.95 13.67
C VAL A 220 5.72 -12.91 13.07
N PRO A 221 5.36 -13.77 12.10
CA PRO A 221 6.35 -14.59 11.41
C PRO A 221 7.37 -13.72 10.66
N PRO A 222 8.69 -14.01 10.71
CA PRO A 222 9.73 -13.14 10.14
C PRO A 222 9.50 -12.74 8.67
N ARG A 223 8.98 -13.66 7.84
CA ARG A 223 8.65 -13.39 6.43
C ARG A 223 7.66 -12.25 6.21
N TYR A 224 6.83 -11.91 7.20
CA TYR A 224 5.86 -10.81 7.13
C TYR A 224 6.37 -9.52 7.80
N ALA A 225 7.53 -9.55 8.43
CA ALA A 225 8.12 -8.36 9.04
C ALA A 225 8.51 -7.30 8.00
N SER A 226 8.66 -7.67 6.73
CA SER A 226 8.84 -6.74 5.61
C SER A 226 7.74 -5.68 5.55
N ARG A 227 6.52 -5.97 6.03
CA ARG A 227 5.43 -4.98 6.14
C ARG A 227 5.76 -3.82 7.07
N ALA A 228 6.57 -4.05 8.11
CA ALA A 228 7.06 -2.99 8.98
C ALA A 228 8.10 -2.12 8.28
N SER A 229 8.99 -2.73 7.48
CA SER A 229 9.93 -2.00 6.61
C SER A 229 9.19 -1.19 5.54
N ASP A 230 8.22 -1.79 4.84
CA ASP A 230 7.34 -1.11 3.88
C ASP A 230 6.69 0.13 4.51
N ALA A 231 6.21 0.02 5.75
CA ALA A 231 5.61 1.14 6.48
C ALA A 231 6.61 2.25 6.81
N LEU A 232 7.84 1.91 7.25
CA LEU A 232 8.89 2.90 7.52
C LEU A 232 9.35 3.62 6.26
N LEU A 233 9.46 2.90 5.14
CA LEU A 233 9.74 3.44 3.81
C LEU A 233 8.59 4.33 3.31
N TRP A 234 7.35 3.96 3.59
CA TRP A 234 6.15 4.71 3.22
C TRP A 234 6.03 6.04 3.97
N ILE A 235 6.31 6.04 5.29
CA ILE A 235 6.39 7.28 6.09
C ILE A 235 7.45 8.22 5.47
N GLY A 236 8.59 7.68 5.05
CA GLY A 236 9.53 8.37 4.17
C GLY A 236 10.15 9.65 4.75
N THR A 237 10.20 9.77 6.08
CA THR A 237 10.86 10.86 6.80
C THR A 237 12.30 10.46 7.12
N ARG A 238 13.18 11.44 7.36
CA ARG A 238 14.55 11.15 7.81
C ARG A 238 14.55 10.27 9.06
N SER A 239 13.65 10.55 10.01
CA SER A 239 13.49 9.80 11.26
C SER A 239 13.03 8.35 11.03
N SER A 240 12.05 8.12 10.13
CA SER A 240 11.57 6.76 9.82
C SER A 240 12.61 5.92 9.08
N LEU A 241 13.38 6.53 8.17
CA LEU A 241 14.44 5.83 7.44
C LEU A 241 15.67 5.55 8.30
N ALA A 242 16.05 6.46 9.20
CA ALA A 242 17.08 6.20 10.19
C ALA A 242 16.68 5.06 11.14
N ALA A 243 15.41 5.05 11.58
CA ALA A 243 14.86 3.95 12.38
C ALA A 243 14.89 2.61 11.63
N LEU A 244 14.66 2.61 10.31
CA LEU A 244 14.79 1.41 9.48
C LEU A 244 16.23 0.88 9.50
N LEU A 245 17.24 1.74 9.28
CA LEU A 245 18.65 1.34 9.32
C LEU A 245 19.02 0.73 10.67
N GLU A 246 18.66 1.39 11.78
CA GLU A 246 18.91 0.89 13.13
C GLU A 246 18.23 -0.47 13.38
N ALA A 247 16.98 -0.64 12.92
CA ALA A 247 16.28 -1.92 13.05
C ALA A 247 16.93 -3.04 12.24
N ARG A 248 17.53 -2.75 11.08
CA ARG A 248 18.30 -3.74 10.30
C ARG A 248 19.51 -4.23 11.07
N GLU A 249 20.28 -3.31 11.65
CA GLU A 249 21.45 -3.64 12.46
C GLU A 249 21.06 -4.52 13.65
N GLN A 250 19.98 -4.15 14.35
CA GLN A 250 19.47 -4.93 15.47
C GLN A 250 18.97 -6.33 15.05
N ALA A 251 18.24 -6.42 13.93
CA ALA A 251 17.76 -7.70 13.42
C ALA A 251 18.91 -8.63 13.01
N ARG A 252 19.96 -8.05 12.39
CA ARG A 252 21.17 -8.78 12.00
C ARG A 252 21.93 -9.28 13.22
N ALA A 253 22.14 -8.44 14.23
CA ALA A 253 22.79 -8.84 15.48
C ALA A 253 22.04 -9.97 16.20
N ARG A 254 20.72 -10.03 16.06
CA ARG A 254 19.86 -11.09 16.62
C ARG A 254 19.76 -12.35 15.75
N GLY A 255 20.22 -12.30 14.49
CA GLY A 255 20.03 -13.41 13.55
C GLY A 255 18.58 -13.67 13.14
N VAL A 256 17.67 -12.71 13.32
CA VAL A 256 16.21 -12.86 13.10
C VAL A 256 15.88 -13.36 11.68
N TYR A 257 16.67 -12.92 10.69
CA TYR A 257 16.48 -13.25 9.28
C TYR A 257 17.58 -14.15 8.71
N ALA A 258 18.31 -14.88 9.56
CA ALA A 258 19.43 -15.74 9.13
C ALA A 258 18.97 -17.01 8.39
N ALA A 259 17.68 -17.35 8.47
CA ALA A 259 17.12 -18.53 7.82
C ALA A 259 17.23 -18.40 6.28
N PRO A 260 17.88 -19.34 5.57
CA PRO A 260 18.09 -19.24 4.12
C PRO A 260 16.79 -19.09 3.31
N GLU A 261 15.69 -19.67 3.78
CA GLU A 261 14.37 -19.59 3.17
C GLU A 261 13.76 -18.17 3.15
N LEU A 262 14.33 -17.24 3.94
CA LEU A 262 13.95 -15.83 3.94
C LEU A 262 14.70 -15.03 2.88
N GLY A 263 15.78 -15.58 2.31
CA GLY A 263 16.51 -14.96 1.21
C GLY A 263 15.67 -14.89 -0.07
N ARG A 264 15.93 -13.88 -0.90
CA ARG A 264 15.29 -13.72 -2.23
C ARG A 264 16.33 -13.34 -3.27
N GLY A 265 16.36 -14.06 -4.39
CA GLY A 265 17.23 -13.73 -5.53
C GLY A 265 18.73 -13.72 -5.21
N GLY A 266 19.19 -14.54 -4.26
CA GLY A 266 20.59 -14.59 -3.84
C GLY A 266 21.01 -13.53 -2.81
N TYR A 267 20.08 -12.69 -2.35
CA TYR A 267 20.30 -11.68 -1.31
C TYR A 267 19.64 -12.05 0.02
N ASP A 268 20.18 -11.53 1.13
CA ASP A 268 19.58 -11.67 2.45
C ASP A 268 18.23 -10.93 2.52
N PHE A 269 17.37 -11.31 3.47
CA PHE A 269 16.05 -10.68 3.64
C PHE A 269 16.13 -9.16 3.81
N LEU A 270 17.20 -8.70 4.47
CA LEU A 270 17.46 -7.30 4.76
C LEU A 270 17.94 -6.52 3.54
N ALA A 271 18.29 -7.14 2.41
CA ALA A 271 18.64 -6.44 1.19
C ALA A 271 17.41 -5.96 0.40
N ASN A 272 16.21 -6.50 0.71
CA ASN A 272 14.98 -6.17 0.01
C ASN A 272 14.58 -4.69 0.17
N ASP A 273 14.84 -4.09 1.33
CA ASP A 273 14.55 -2.68 1.58
C ASP A 273 15.50 -1.74 0.82
N SER A 274 16.80 -2.03 0.82
CA SER A 274 17.82 -1.37 0.00
C SER A 274 17.48 -1.49 -1.48
N SER A 275 17.08 -2.68 -1.92
CA SER A 275 16.58 -2.88 -3.28
C SER A 275 15.44 -1.93 -3.53
N ALA A 276 14.36 -1.94 -2.73
CA ALA A 276 13.19 -1.07 -2.88
C ALA A 276 13.50 0.44 -2.87
N VAL A 277 14.57 0.87 -2.17
CA VAL A 277 15.01 2.27 -2.13
C VAL A 277 15.79 2.68 -3.37
N ILE A 278 16.84 1.94 -3.76
CA ILE A 278 17.61 2.18 -5.01
C ILE A 278 16.68 2.26 -6.18
N SER A 279 15.78 1.33 -6.16
CA SER A 279 14.62 1.26 -6.97
C SER A 279 13.83 2.60 -6.96
N ARG A 280 13.24 2.99 -5.83
CA ARG A 280 12.43 4.22 -5.73
C ARG A 280 13.16 5.51 -6.14
N THR A 281 14.44 5.65 -5.82
CA THR A 281 15.15 6.94 -5.86
C THR A 281 16.33 6.98 -6.84
N GLY A 282 16.75 5.83 -7.36
CA GLY A 282 18.04 5.66 -8.03
C GLY A 282 19.24 5.69 -7.07
N LYS A 283 19.01 5.69 -5.75
CA LYS A 283 20.04 5.98 -4.73
C LYS A 283 20.05 4.96 -3.62
N TRP A 284 21.19 4.81 -2.97
CA TRP A 284 21.26 4.01 -1.74
C TRP A 284 20.42 4.65 -0.63
N LEU A 285 19.90 3.82 0.28
CA LEU A 285 19.10 4.31 1.42
C LEU A 285 19.86 5.33 2.28
N THR A 286 21.16 5.15 2.44
CA THR A 286 22.04 6.10 3.14
C THR A 286 22.09 7.46 2.44
N GLU A 287 22.24 7.46 1.11
CA GLU A 287 22.26 8.70 0.29
C GLU A 287 20.90 9.41 0.33
N TRP A 288 19.81 8.65 0.28
CA TRP A 288 18.47 9.25 0.32
C TRP A 288 18.16 9.94 1.66
N ILE A 289 18.63 9.38 2.78
CA ILE A 289 18.46 9.98 4.12
C ILE A 289 19.10 11.36 4.22
N GLU A 290 20.26 11.55 3.60
CA GLU A 290 21.02 12.81 3.62
C GLU A 290 20.26 13.95 2.93
N GLU A 291 19.47 13.63 1.90
CA GLU A 291 18.70 14.60 1.12
C GLU A 291 17.35 14.99 1.73
N LEU A 292 16.81 14.18 2.64
CA LEU A 292 15.55 14.49 3.31
C LEU A 292 15.75 15.60 4.32
N GLU A 293 14.85 16.59 4.37
CA GLU A 293 14.93 17.67 5.35
C GLU A 293 14.93 17.12 6.80
N PRO A 294 15.64 17.76 7.75
CA PRO A 294 15.70 17.30 9.14
C PRO A 294 14.35 17.31 9.89
N GLY A 295 13.32 17.99 9.37
CA GLY A 295 12.12 18.40 10.10
C GLY A 295 10.83 17.64 9.81
N GLY A 296 10.87 16.30 9.77
CA GLY A 296 9.69 15.42 9.60
C GLY A 296 9.53 14.38 10.69
#